data_AF-A0A965JZ69-F1
#
_entry.id   AF-A0A965JZ69-F1
#
_cell.length_a   1.000
_cell.length_b   1.000
_cell.length_c   1.000
_cell.angle_alpha   90.00
_cell.angle_beta   90.00
_cell.angle_gamma   90.00
#
_symmetry.space_group_name_H-M   'P 1'
#
loop_
_entity.id
_entity.type
_entity.pdbx_description
1 polymer ?
#
loop_
_entity_poly.entity_id
_entity_poly.type
_entity_poly.pdbx_seq_one_letter_code
_entity_poly.pdbx_strand_id
1 'polypeptide(L)'
;MSVVARRDAAAALRQLSHLFVGRDLSDEQLVEMADVITTWIQRAEEQPPRVREFPADRIRAWQEGVALPESTRPSGFPDSVVTGDSNPMGLAA
;
A
#
# COMPACT_ATOMS: atom_id res chain seq x y z
N MET A 1 -11.92 -4.65 -7.52
CA MET A 1 -10.49 -5.07 -7.44
C MET A 1 -10.34 -5.93 -6.20
N SER A 2 -9.76 -7.13 -6.27
CA SER A 2 -9.66 -8.02 -5.10
C SER A 2 -8.72 -7.39 -4.05
N VAL A 3 -9.22 -7.18 -2.83
CA VAL A 3 -8.44 -6.71 -1.68
C VAL A 3 -7.25 -7.65 -1.41
N VAL A 4 -7.44 -8.95 -1.68
CA VAL A 4 -6.41 -9.99 -1.52
C VAL A 4 -5.22 -9.74 -2.45
N ALA A 5 -5.46 -9.50 -3.74
CA ALA A 5 -4.38 -9.30 -4.72
C ALA A 5 -3.50 -8.08 -4.38
N ARG A 6 -4.11 -7.00 -3.86
CA ARG A 6 -3.38 -5.80 -3.45
C ARG A 6 -2.56 -6.03 -2.17
N ARG A 7 -3.13 -6.76 -1.20
CA ARG A 7 -2.43 -7.15 0.02
C ARG A 7 -1.22 -8.03 -0.30
N ASP A 8 -1.38 -9.03 -1.17
CA ASP A 8 -0.32 -9.95 -1.53
C ASP A 8 0.82 -9.24 -2.26
N ALA A 9 0.48 -8.34 -3.21
CA ALA A 9 1.47 -7.49 -3.88
C ALA A 9 2.22 -6.59 -2.88
N ALA A 10 1.50 -5.98 -1.93
CA ALA A 10 2.12 -5.15 -0.89
C ALA A 10 3.06 -5.97 0.02
N ALA A 11 2.71 -7.21 0.35
CA ALA A 11 3.54 -8.11 1.14
C ALA A 11 4.83 -8.49 0.39
N ALA A 12 4.73 -8.84 -0.89
CA ALA A 12 5.88 -9.16 -1.72
C ALA A 12 6.84 -7.96 -1.88
N LEU A 13 6.28 -6.76 -2.11
CA LEU A 13 7.08 -5.53 -2.20
C LEU A 13 7.82 -5.23 -0.89
N ARG A 14 7.16 -5.36 0.27
CA ARG A 14 7.82 -5.21 1.58
C ARG A 14 8.96 -6.20 1.78
N GLN A 15 8.72 -7.48 1.46
CA GLN A 15 9.75 -8.50 1.56
C GLN A 15 10.95 -8.19 0.65
N LEU A 16 10.69 -7.74 -0.57
CA LEU A 16 11.75 -7.31 -1.50
C LEU A 16 12.53 -6.13 -0.92
N SER A 17 11.86 -5.11 -0.36
CA SER A 17 12.53 -3.97 0.29
C SER A 17 13.44 -4.39 1.45
N HIS A 18 13.00 -5.33 2.30
CA HIS A 18 13.84 -5.87 3.37
C HIS A 18 15.08 -6.60 2.84
N LEU A 19 14.92 -7.41 1.78
CA LEU A 19 16.05 -8.13 1.17
C LEU A 19 17.00 -7.18 0.45
N PHE A 20 16.49 -6.16 -0.24
CA PHE A 20 17.28 -5.16 -0.93
C PHE A 20 18.25 -4.42 0.00
N VAL A 21 17.80 -4.11 1.22
CA VAL A 21 18.65 -3.46 2.24
C VAL A 21 19.54 -4.46 2.98
N GLY A 22 19.04 -5.67 3.22
CA GLY A 22 19.69 -6.65 4.10
C GLY A 22 20.64 -7.63 3.41
N ARG A 23 20.81 -7.57 2.09
CA ARG A 23 21.61 -8.51 1.29
C ARG A 23 22.57 -7.78 0.37
N ASP A 24 23.68 -8.45 0.08
CA ASP A 24 24.63 -8.03 -0.94
C ASP A 24 24.14 -8.56 -2.30
N LEU A 25 23.53 -7.69 -3.10
CA LEU A 25 23.02 -8.00 -4.43
C LEU A 25 24.06 -7.61 -5.48
N SER A 26 24.25 -8.44 -6.50
CA SER A 26 25.19 -8.11 -7.59
C SER A 26 24.64 -6.98 -8.47
N ASP A 27 25.52 -6.29 -9.18
CA ASP A 27 25.15 -5.24 -10.13
C ASP A 27 24.17 -5.77 -11.19
N GLU A 28 24.36 -7.00 -11.67
CA GLU A 28 23.46 -7.63 -12.64
C GLU A 28 22.05 -7.82 -12.07
N GLN A 29 21.95 -8.25 -10.80
CA GLN A 29 20.67 -8.41 -10.11
C GLN A 29 19.96 -7.07 -9.90
N LEU A 30 20.72 -6.02 -9.60
CA LEU A 30 20.18 -4.67 -9.42
C LEU A 30 19.67 -4.09 -10.75
N VAL A 31 20.39 -4.31 -11.85
CA VAL A 31 19.97 -3.92 -13.20
C VAL A 31 18.69 -4.66 -13.62
N GLU A 32 18.66 -5.98 -13.47
CA GLU A 32 17.46 -6.78 -13.78
C GLU A 32 16.25 -6.30 -12.97
N MET A 33 16.44 -6.04 -11.68
CA MET A 33 15.38 -5.54 -10.81
C MET A 33 14.87 -4.17 -11.26
N ALA A 34 15.75 -3.26 -11.65
CA ALA A 34 15.39 -1.93 -12.15
C ALA A 34 14.55 -2.01 -13.43
N ASP A 35 14.91 -2.89 -14.37
CA ASP A 35 14.17 -3.09 -15.63
C ASP A 35 12.75 -3.63 -15.37
N VAL A 36 12.64 -4.64 -14.50
CA VAL A 36 11.34 -5.23 -14.13
C VAL A 36 10.45 -4.20 -13.43
N ILE A 37 10.98 -3.44 -12.47
CA ILE A 37 10.22 -2.42 -11.74
C ILE A 37 9.80 -1.30 -12.68
N THR A 38 10.68 -0.83 -13.56
CA THR A 38 10.37 0.23 -14.54
C THR A 38 9.23 -0.19 -15.47
N THR A 39 9.24 -1.43 -15.93
CA THR A 39 8.15 -2.00 -16.74
C THR A 39 6.81 -1.97 -16.00
N TRP A 40 6.80 -2.30 -14.71
CA TRP A 40 5.60 -2.24 -13.89
C TRP A 40 5.13 -0.82 -13.59
N ILE A 41 6.05 0.14 -13.41
CA ILE A 41 5.72 1.56 -13.24
C ILE A 41 4.97 2.06 -14.47
N GLN A 42 5.50 1.84 -15.68
CA GLN A 42 4.87 2.26 -16.94
C GLN A 42 3.46 1.69 -17.07
N ARG A 43 3.29 0.39 -16.80
CA ARG A 43 1.97 -0.27 -16.80
C ARG A 43 0.99 0.32 -15.79
N ALA A 44 1.48 0.74 -14.62
CA ALA A 44 0.65 1.32 -13.57
C ALA A 44 0.24 2.76 -13.89
N GLU A 45 1.11 3.54 -14.54
CA GLU A 45 0.84 4.90 -15.00
C GLU A 45 -0.26 4.96 -16.07
N GLU A 46 -0.41 3.90 -16.87
CA GLU A 46 -1.50 3.75 -17.85
C GLU A 46 -2.88 3.47 -17.20
N GLN A 47 -2.93 3.16 -15.90
CA GLN A 47 -4.18 2.85 -15.20
C GLN A 47 -4.87 4.11 -14.65
N PRO A 48 -6.21 4.13 -14.59
CA PRO A 48 -6.93 5.23 -13.97
C PRO A 48 -6.54 5.40 -12.49
N PRO A 49 -6.53 6.64 -11.97
CA PRO A 49 -6.32 6.89 -10.54
C PRO A 49 -7.29 6.08 -9.69
N ARG A 50 -6.77 5.47 -8.62
CA ARG A 50 -7.62 4.76 -7.66
C ARG A 50 -8.51 5.76 -6.92
N VAL A 51 -9.81 5.69 -7.14
CA VAL A 51 -10.80 6.37 -6.30
C VAL A 51 -10.97 5.56 -5.02
N ARG A 52 -10.78 6.22 -3.87
CA ARG A 52 -11.14 5.64 -2.57
C ARG A 52 -12.63 5.93 -2.36
N GLU A 53 -13.44 4.89 -2.30
CA GLU A 53 -14.84 5.03 -1.88
C GLU A 53 -14.85 5.32 -0.37
N PHE A 54 -14.91 6.61 -0.04
CA PHE A 54 -15.14 7.06 1.32
C PHE A 54 -16.57 7.52 1.47
N PRO A 55 -17.30 7.01 2.48
CA PRO A 55 -18.51 7.65 2.92
C PRO A 55 -18.14 9.06 3.45
N ALA A 56 -18.61 10.11 2.76
CA ALA A 56 -18.26 11.50 3.06
C ALA A 56 -18.65 11.91 4.50
N ASP A 57 -19.68 11.28 5.05
CA ASP A 57 -20.12 11.35 6.45
C ASP A 57 -19.04 10.95 7.45
N ARG A 58 -18.16 10.01 7.11
CA ARG A 58 -17.10 9.53 8.01
C ARG A 58 -15.89 10.47 8.08
N ILE A 59 -15.54 11.10 6.95
CA ILE A 59 -14.51 12.16 6.92
C ILE A 59 -15.01 13.35 7.74
N ARG A 60 -16.28 13.72 7.54
CA ARG A 60 -16.91 14.82 8.27
C ARG A 60 -16.93 14.55 9.77
N ALA A 61 -17.34 13.36 10.21
CA ALA A 61 -17.32 12.99 11.63
C ALA A 61 -15.90 13.03 12.25
N TRP A 62 -14.88 12.59 11.50
CA TRP A 62 -13.49 12.70 11.95
C TRP A 62 -12.99 14.15 12.04
N GLN A 63 -13.29 14.98 11.02
CA GLN A 63 -12.91 16.40 10.99
C GLN A 63 -13.63 17.24 12.05
N GLU A 64 -14.90 16.93 12.32
CA GLU A 64 -15.74 17.62 13.30
C GLU A 64 -15.51 17.13 14.73
N GLY A 65 -14.61 16.15 14.95
CA GLY A 65 -14.33 15.59 16.26
C GLY A 65 -15.51 14.82 16.87
N VAL A 66 -16.48 14.40 16.04
CA VAL A 66 -17.65 13.66 16.47
C VAL A 66 -17.24 12.23 16.77
N ALA A 67 -17.38 11.82 18.02
CA ALA A 67 -17.10 10.45 18.44
C ALA A 67 -18.07 9.48 17.74
N LEU A 68 -17.56 8.75 16.74
CA LEU A 68 -18.26 7.64 16.12
C LEU A 68 -18.39 6.49 17.14
N PRO A 69 -19.54 5.79 17.19
CA PRO A 69 -19.66 4.53 17.93
C PRO A 69 -18.46 3.61 17.67
N GLU A 70 -17.99 2.87 18.68
CA GLU A 70 -16.81 1.98 18.59
C GLU A 70 -16.86 1.08 17.33
N SER A 71 -18.03 0.52 17.03
CA SER A 71 -18.31 -0.33 15.86
C SER A 71 -18.22 0.38 14.49
N THR A 72 -18.13 1.70 14.50
CA THR A 72 -18.06 2.57 13.32
C THR A 72 -16.76 3.38 13.26
N ARG A 73 -15.90 3.27 14.28
CA ARG A 73 -14.56 3.82 14.24
C ARG A 73 -13.81 3.20 13.05
N PRO A 74 -13.14 3.99 12.20
CA PRO A 74 -12.34 3.43 11.13
C PRO A 74 -11.26 2.53 11.73
N SER A 75 -11.20 1.26 11.35
CA SER A 75 -10.11 0.34 11.73
C SER A 75 -8.78 0.67 11.02
N GLY A 76 -8.59 1.93 10.60
CA GLY A 76 -7.55 2.35 9.67
C GLY A 76 -7.89 2.03 8.22
N PHE A 77 -7.15 2.65 7.30
CA PHE A 77 -7.27 2.35 5.87
C PHE A 77 -6.46 1.09 5.54
N PRO A 78 -6.95 0.20 4.65
CA PRO A 78 -6.17 -0.97 4.21
C PRO A 78 -4.81 -0.59 3.59
N ASP A 79 -4.70 0.60 3.01
CA ASP A 79 -3.48 1.18 2.47
C ASP A 79 -2.86 2.27 3.38
N SER A 80 -3.21 2.29 4.67
CA SER A 80 -2.54 3.11 5.68
C SER A 80 -1.09 2.69 5.84
N VAL A 81 -0.16 3.65 5.90
CA VAL A 81 1.25 3.38 6.20
C VAL A 81 1.40 2.81 7.62
N VAL A 82 0.55 3.19 8.56
CA VAL A 82 0.69 2.78 9.96
C VAL A 82 -0.03 1.46 10.25
N THR A 83 -1.20 1.26 9.64
CA THR A 83 -2.13 0.17 10.03
C THR A 83 -2.61 -0.69 8.87
N GLY A 84 -2.19 -0.40 7.63
CA GLY A 84 -2.71 -1.01 6.42
C GLY A 84 -1.85 -2.15 5.89
N ASP A 85 -2.42 -3.34 5.79
CA ASP A 85 -1.77 -4.54 5.24
C ASP A 85 -1.49 -4.45 3.72
N SER A 86 -2.19 -3.55 3.04
CA SER A 86 -2.16 -3.33 1.60
C SER A 86 -1.28 -2.14 1.19
N ASN A 87 -0.49 -1.58 2.12
CA ASN A 87 0.51 -0.55 1.84
C ASN A 87 1.92 -1.15 1.80
N PRO A 88 2.65 -1.12 0.66
CA PRO A 88 4.02 -1.63 0.58
C PRO A 88 5.03 -0.85 1.45
N MET A 89 4.68 0.35 1.92
CA MET A 89 5.45 1.14 2.89
C MET A 89 4.97 0.93 4.34
N GLY A 90 4.06 -0.02 4.56
CA GLY A 90 3.44 -0.25 5.85
C GLY A 90 4.45 -0.57 6.95
N LEU A 91 4.35 0.13 8.08
CA LEU A 91 5.15 -0.08 9.29
C LEU A 91 4.61 -1.23 10.16
N ALA A 92 3.38 -1.66 9.90
CA ALA A 92 2.78 -2.83 10.52
C ALA A 92 3.31 -4.11 9.86
N ALA A 93 4.54 -4.48 10.21
CA ALA A 93 5.10 -5.82 9.98
C ALA A 93 5.89 -6.23 11.22
#